data_AF-A0A9E7ZSV9-F1
#
_entry.id   AF-A0A9E7ZSV9-F1
#
_cell.length_a   1.000
_cell.length_b   1.000
_cell.length_c   1.000
_cell.angle_alpha   90.00
_cell.angle_beta   90.00
_cell.angle_gamma   90.00
#
_symmetry.space_group_name_H-M   'P 1'
#
loop_
_entity.id
_entity.type
_entity.pdbx_description
1 polymer ?
#
loop_
_entity_poly.entity_id
_entity_poly.type
_entity_poly.pdbx_seq_one_letter_code
_entity_poly.pdbx_strand_id
1 'polypeptide(L)'
;MNWLENSGLKKIEKSYTMVVCTETANGRSAQLAPLDQLLIDHATEYHYLFKVLYTFQSDGTILSCYHVPNIARKVLETFLDFHVPSKGSLYAKLDQVKFDDHKKTAINKFANDLSHHTGKGFDPALVAESQKNAKYLLEMINAVAPLHYSGLEALSQPKP
;
A
#
# COMPACT_ATOMS: atom_id res chain seq x y z
N MET A 1 23.58 -2.39 -20.21
CA MET A 1 24.98 -2.68 -19.83
C MET A 1 25.46 -1.58 -18.90
N ASN A 2 25.38 -1.82 -17.58
CA ASN A 2 25.64 -0.81 -16.55
C ASN A 2 27.14 -0.80 -16.23
N TRP A 3 27.91 0.07 -16.88
CA TRP A 3 29.38 0.13 -16.76
C TRP A 3 29.85 0.26 -15.29
N LEU A 4 29.05 0.91 -14.44
CA LEU A 4 29.35 1.08 -13.02
C LEU A 4 29.42 -0.26 -12.26
N GLU A 5 28.56 -1.22 -12.61
CA GLU A 5 28.47 -2.53 -11.94
C GLU A 5 29.64 -3.46 -12.29
N ASN A 6 30.27 -3.26 -13.45
CA ASN A 6 31.42 -4.06 -13.94
C ASN A 6 32.78 -3.36 -13.80
N SER A 7 32.83 -2.20 -13.14
CA SER A 7 34.03 -1.35 -13.11
C SER A 7 35.14 -1.81 -12.16
N GLY A 8 34.91 -2.83 -11.32
CA GLY A 8 35.89 -3.30 -10.33
C GLY A 8 36.24 -2.29 -9.23
N LEU A 9 35.61 -1.12 -9.23
CA LEU A 9 35.73 -0.12 -8.18
C LEU A 9 35.05 -0.64 -6.92
N LYS A 10 35.70 -0.52 -5.75
CA LYS A 10 35.08 -0.83 -4.46
C LYS A 10 33.73 -0.12 -4.39
N LYS A 11 32.66 -0.85 -4.05
CA LYS A 11 31.35 -0.28 -3.72
C LYS A 11 31.60 0.84 -2.71
N ILE A 12 31.46 2.09 -3.16
CA ILE A 12 31.56 3.24 -2.28
C ILE A 12 30.41 3.10 -1.29
N GLU A 13 30.71 3.06 0.01
CA GLU A 13 29.67 3.14 1.03
C GLU A 13 28.94 4.46 0.86
N LYS A 14 27.68 4.38 0.43
CA LYS A 14 26.78 5.53 0.31
C LYS A 14 25.90 5.53 1.54
N SER A 15 25.94 6.57 2.34
CA SER A 15 24.96 6.84 3.38
C SER A 15 23.98 7.90 2.89
N TYR A 16 22.69 7.70 3.18
CA TYR A 16 21.65 8.69 2.94
C TYR A 16 21.26 9.33 4.27
N THR A 17 21.00 10.63 4.25
CA THR A 17 20.70 11.42 5.45
C THR A 17 19.52 12.33 5.17
N MET A 18 18.67 12.56 6.17
CA MET A 18 17.56 13.50 6.13
C MET A 18 17.70 14.57 7.21
N VAL A 19 17.07 15.72 6.99
CA VAL A 19 16.96 16.79 7.98
C VAL A 19 15.69 16.56 8.79
N VAL A 20 15.83 16.36 10.09
CA VAL A 20 14.71 16.23 11.04
C VAL A 20 14.58 17.54 11.81
N CYS A 21 13.43 18.19 11.66
CA CYS A 21 13.10 19.41 12.39
C CYS A 21 12.23 19.06 13.60
N THR A 22 12.58 19.59 14.77
CA THR A 22 11.82 19.42 16.00
C THR A 22 11.46 20.79 16.57
N GLU A 23 10.21 20.93 17.02
CA GLU A 23 9.71 22.12 17.67
C GLU A 23 9.34 21.78 19.11
N THR A 24 9.89 22.55 20.05
CA THR A 24 9.63 22.41 21.48
C THR A 24 9.21 23.75 22.04
N ALA A 25 8.71 23.79 23.28
CA ALA A 25 8.42 25.04 23.98
C ALA A 25 9.63 26.00 24.06
N ASN A 26 10.85 25.47 23.93
CA ASN A 26 12.10 26.25 23.98
C ASN A 26 12.60 26.69 22.59
N GLY A 27 11.83 26.44 21.53
CA GLY A 27 12.17 26.85 20.16
C GLY A 27 12.32 25.68 19.18
N ARG A 28 12.83 26.01 17.98
CA ARG A 28 12.98 25.09 16.85
C ARG A 28 14.44 24.66 16.69
N SER A 29 14.67 23.36 16.54
CA SER A 29 15.98 22.78 16.23
C SER A 29 15.89 21.88 14.99
N ALA A 30 17.03 21.66 14.33
CA ALA A 30 17.15 20.73 13.22
C ALA A 30 18.41 19.88 13.37
N GLN A 31 18.33 18.61 13.00
CA GLN A 31 19.45 17.68 13.02
C GLN A 31 19.50 16.84 11.75
N LEU A 32 20.70 16.43 11.38
CA LEU A 32 20.91 15.40 10.37
C LEU A 32 20.72 14.03 11.02
N ALA A 33 19.86 13.20 10.43
CA ALA A 33 19.61 11.83 10.85
C ALA A 33 19.76 10.87 9.66
N PRO A 34 20.07 9.57 9.87
CA PRO A 34 19.98 8.57 8.82
C PRO A 34 18.63 8.64 8.10
N LEU A 35 18.63 8.49 6.78
CA LEU A 35 17.38 8.46 6.00
C LEU A 35 16.51 7.29 6.50
N ASP A 36 15.22 7.56 6.70
CA ASP A 36 14.26 6.54 7.13
C ASP A 36 14.27 5.33 6.19
N GLN A 37 14.30 4.13 6.77
CA GLN A 37 14.41 2.88 6.03
C GLN A 37 13.23 2.67 5.06
N LEU A 38 12.03 3.17 5.41
CA LEU A 38 10.85 3.11 4.56
C LEU A 38 11.08 3.84 3.21
N LEU A 39 11.78 4.98 3.26
CA LEU A 39 12.12 5.79 2.08
C LEU A 39 13.20 5.13 1.21
N ILE A 40 14.05 4.31 1.83
CA ILE A 40 15.09 3.53 1.12
C ILE A 40 14.47 2.29 0.46
N ASP A 41 13.57 1.61 1.16
CA ASP A 41 13.03 0.34 0.72
C ASP A 41 11.87 0.46 -0.27
N HIS A 42 11.16 1.57 -0.26
CA HIS A 42 9.97 1.76 -1.07
C HIS A 42 10.03 3.06 -1.88
N ALA A 43 10.05 2.92 -3.21
CA ALA A 43 10.09 4.07 -4.12
C ALA A 43 8.80 4.92 -4.11
N THR A 44 7.66 4.34 -3.72
CA THR A 44 6.37 5.03 -3.64
C THR A 44 5.57 4.52 -2.44
N GLU A 45 4.67 5.36 -1.92
CA GLU A 45 3.69 4.93 -0.92
C GLU A 45 2.84 3.75 -1.45
N TYR A 46 2.45 3.80 -2.72
CA TYR A 46 1.67 2.74 -3.36
C TYR A 46 2.34 1.36 -3.28
N HIS A 47 3.66 1.29 -3.51
CA HIS A 47 4.41 0.03 -3.38
C HIS A 47 4.41 -0.48 -1.95
N TYR A 48 4.60 0.41 -0.98
CA TYR A 48 4.56 0.04 0.43
C TYR A 48 3.18 -0.47 0.85
N LEU A 49 2.11 0.25 0.50
CA LEU A 49 0.74 -0.14 0.84
C LEU A 49 0.33 -1.45 0.17
N PHE A 50 0.74 -1.67 -1.09
CA PHE A 50 0.55 -2.95 -1.75
C PHE A 50 1.27 -4.07 -0.98
N LYS A 51 2.55 -3.88 -0.61
CA LYS A 51 3.29 -4.87 0.17
C LYS A 51 2.58 -5.20 1.48
N VAL A 52 2.10 -4.20 2.21
CA VAL A 52 1.34 -4.41 3.45
C VAL A 52 0.15 -5.34 3.22
N LEU A 53 -0.65 -5.12 2.17
CA LEU A 53 -1.78 -6.01 1.83
C LEU A 53 -1.32 -7.39 1.36
N TYR A 54 -0.25 -7.46 0.56
CA TYR A 54 0.29 -8.69 0.00
C TYR A 54 0.80 -9.63 1.09
N THR A 55 1.50 -9.09 2.10
CA THR A 55 2.01 -9.85 3.24
C THR A 55 1.03 -9.94 4.41
N PHE A 56 -0.18 -9.37 4.28
CA PHE A 56 -1.14 -9.30 5.37
C PHE A 56 -1.66 -10.69 5.75
N GLN A 57 -1.48 -11.02 7.03
CA GLN A 57 -2.06 -12.19 7.67
C GLN A 57 -2.66 -11.73 9.01
N SER A 58 -3.96 -11.91 9.17
CA SER A 58 -4.63 -11.60 10.42
C SER A 58 -4.17 -12.54 11.54
N ASP A 59 -3.89 -12.00 12.71
CA ASP A 59 -3.68 -12.75 13.96
C ASP A 59 -4.99 -13.09 14.68
N GLY A 60 -6.14 -12.80 14.05
CA GLY A 60 -7.47 -12.99 14.61
C GLY A 60 -7.98 -11.80 15.44
N THR A 61 -7.17 -10.77 15.67
CA THR A 61 -7.56 -9.61 16.47
C THR A 61 -8.11 -8.47 15.61
N ILE A 62 -9.03 -7.69 16.18
CA ILE A 62 -9.56 -6.48 15.53
C ILE A 62 -8.45 -5.43 15.35
N LEU A 63 -7.54 -5.33 16.32
CA LEU A 63 -6.45 -4.34 16.31
C LEU A 63 -5.54 -4.53 15.08
N SER A 64 -5.15 -5.76 14.77
CA SER A 64 -4.31 -6.06 13.60
C SER A 64 -5.02 -5.76 12.27
N CYS A 65 -6.35 -5.75 12.27
CA CYS A 65 -7.16 -5.54 11.07
C CYS A 65 -7.66 -4.10 10.89
N TYR A 66 -7.58 -3.28 11.94
CA TYR A 66 -8.25 -1.97 12.00
C TYR A 66 -7.86 -1.01 10.87
N HIS A 67 -6.59 -1.04 10.47
CA HIS A 67 -6.04 -0.14 9.47
C HIS A 67 -6.20 -0.65 8.03
N VAL A 68 -6.55 -1.92 7.84
CA VAL A 68 -6.59 -2.59 6.53
C VAL A 68 -7.60 -1.96 5.56
N PRO A 69 -8.83 -1.56 5.96
CA PRO A 69 -9.76 -0.87 5.07
C PRO A 69 -9.17 0.39 4.43
N ASN A 70 -8.45 1.19 5.22
CA ASN A 70 -7.83 2.43 4.73
C ASN A 70 -6.70 2.14 3.74
N ILE A 71 -5.87 1.14 4.02
CA ILE A 71 -4.81 0.71 3.10
C ILE A 71 -5.41 0.18 1.80
N ALA A 72 -6.43 -0.70 1.89
CA ALA A 72 -7.13 -1.23 0.72
C ALA A 72 -7.74 -0.12 -0.14
N ARG A 73 -8.34 0.90 0.49
CA ARG A 73 -8.86 2.07 -0.21
C ARG A 73 -7.77 2.82 -0.98
N LYS A 74 -6.65 3.16 -0.35
CA LYS A 74 -5.55 3.90 -0.98
C LYS A 74 -4.93 3.11 -2.14
N VAL A 75 -4.74 1.80 -1.98
CA VAL A 75 -4.25 0.92 -3.05
C VAL A 75 -5.24 0.86 -4.21
N LEU A 76 -6.53 0.70 -3.92
CA LEU A 76 -7.58 0.64 -4.94
C LEU A 76 -7.71 1.97 -5.71
N GLU A 77 -7.77 3.10 -5.02
CA GLU A 77 -7.85 4.43 -5.63
C GLU A 77 -6.63 4.68 -6.53
N THR A 78 -5.42 4.46 -6.01
CA THR A 78 -4.19 4.67 -6.77
C THR A 78 -4.13 3.76 -7.99
N PHE A 79 -4.48 2.48 -7.85
CA PHE A 79 -4.50 1.54 -8.96
C PHE A 79 -5.48 1.96 -10.05
N LEU A 80 -6.71 2.32 -9.67
CA LEU A 80 -7.76 2.70 -10.62
C LEU A 80 -7.49 4.05 -11.29
N ASP A 81 -6.79 4.97 -10.64
CA ASP A 81 -6.39 6.24 -11.25
C ASP A 81 -5.50 6.05 -12.49
N PHE A 82 -4.65 5.00 -12.48
CA PHE A 82 -3.81 4.67 -13.63
C PHE A 82 -4.45 3.66 -14.57
N HIS A 83 -5.22 2.69 -14.04
CA HIS A 83 -5.81 1.63 -14.85
C HIS A 83 -7.09 2.05 -15.57
N VAL A 84 -7.91 2.91 -14.93
CA VAL A 84 -9.17 3.44 -15.47
C VAL A 84 -9.21 4.96 -15.25
N PRO A 85 -8.33 5.72 -15.92
CA PRO A 85 -8.21 7.16 -15.71
C PRO A 85 -9.52 7.86 -16.06
N SER A 86 -10.20 8.40 -15.06
CA SER A 86 -11.48 9.10 -15.23
C SER A 86 -11.75 10.07 -14.08
N LYS A 87 -12.69 10.99 -14.31
CA LYS A 87 -13.22 11.91 -13.27
C LYS A 87 -14.35 11.29 -12.44
N GLY A 88 -14.66 10.01 -12.68
CA GLY A 88 -15.73 9.29 -11.98
C GLY A 88 -15.37 9.01 -10.52
N SER A 89 -16.39 8.67 -9.73
CA SER A 89 -16.21 8.18 -8.36
C SER A 89 -15.42 6.87 -8.34
N LEU A 90 -14.93 6.48 -7.17
CA LEU A 90 -14.24 5.20 -6.96
C LEU A 90 -15.08 4.01 -7.47
N TYR A 91 -16.37 4.01 -7.13
CA TYR A 91 -17.32 2.99 -7.60
C TYR A 91 -17.44 2.99 -9.13
N ALA A 92 -17.59 4.16 -9.77
CA ALA A 92 -17.71 4.25 -11.22
C ALA A 92 -16.43 3.79 -11.96
N LYS A 93 -15.25 4.00 -11.37
CA LYS A 93 -13.99 3.46 -11.89
C LYS A 93 -13.94 1.94 -11.75
N LEU A 94 -14.32 1.43 -10.58
CA LEU A 94 -14.33 0.00 -10.31
C LEU A 94 -15.32 -0.76 -11.19
N ASP A 95 -16.48 -0.17 -11.47
CA ASP A 95 -17.52 -0.79 -12.31
C ASP A 95 -17.03 -1.08 -13.74
N GLN A 96 -16.16 -0.22 -14.28
CA GLN A 96 -15.53 -0.38 -15.59
C GLN A 96 -14.49 -1.53 -15.64
N VAL A 97 -14.05 -2.04 -14.49
CA VAL A 97 -13.11 -3.14 -14.41
C VAL A 97 -13.82 -4.47 -14.71
N LYS A 98 -13.29 -5.21 -15.68
CA LYS A 98 -13.76 -6.56 -16.03
C LYS A 98 -13.26 -7.57 -15.01
N PHE A 99 -14.00 -7.71 -13.91
CA PHE A 99 -13.75 -8.66 -12.82
C PHE A 99 -15.07 -9.09 -12.18
N ASP A 100 -15.04 -10.09 -11.31
CA ASP A 100 -16.23 -10.62 -10.62
C ASP A 100 -16.99 -9.51 -9.86
N ASP A 101 -18.28 -9.34 -10.19
CA ASP A 101 -19.10 -8.24 -9.66
C ASP A 101 -19.36 -8.36 -8.15
N HIS A 102 -19.46 -9.58 -7.62
CA HIS A 102 -19.60 -9.80 -6.18
C HIS A 102 -18.34 -9.38 -5.44
N LYS A 103 -17.16 -9.74 -5.95
CA LYS A 103 -15.88 -9.32 -5.38
C LYS A 103 -15.67 -7.81 -5.50
N LYS A 104 -15.99 -7.19 -6.64
CA LYS A 104 -15.94 -5.72 -6.80
C LYS A 104 -16.83 -5.03 -5.76
N THR A 105 -18.05 -5.50 -5.58
CA THR A 105 -18.98 -4.95 -4.58
C THR A 105 -18.43 -5.08 -3.16
N ALA A 106 -17.86 -6.25 -2.82
CA ALA A 106 -17.26 -6.49 -1.51
C ALA A 106 -16.05 -5.57 -1.25
N ILE A 107 -15.15 -5.43 -2.23
CA ILE A 107 -14.00 -4.53 -2.17
C ILE A 107 -14.48 -3.08 -1.96
N ASN A 108 -15.44 -2.61 -2.76
CA ASN A 108 -15.95 -1.23 -2.64
C ASN A 108 -16.59 -0.99 -1.28
N LYS A 109 -17.41 -1.91 -0.79
CA LYS A 109 -18.04 -1.79 0.54
C LYS A 109 -16.99 -1.75 1.64
N PHE A 110 -16.01 -2.65 1.59
CA PHE A 110 -14.91 -2.71 2.55
C PHE A 110 -14.07 -1.42 2.55
N ALA A 111 -13.61 -1.01 1.37
CA ALA A 111 -12.77 0.17 1.21
C ALA A 111 -13.53 1.48 1.45
N ASN A 112 -14.84 1.53 1.20
CA ASN A 112 -15.62 2.75 1.37
C ASN A 112 -16.19 2.87 2.79
N ASP A 113 -16.95 1.87 3.25
CA ASP A 113 -17.75 1.98 4.47
C ASP A 113 -16.90 1.88 5.74
N LEU A 114 -15.81 1.10 5.70
CA LEU A 114 -14.93 0.89 6.86
C LEU A 114 -13.71 1.83 6.89
N SER A 115 -13.54 2.66 5.85
CA SER A 115 -12.48 3.68 5.81
C SER A 115 -12.86 4.99 6.50
N HIS A 116 -14.16 5.24 6.67
CA HIS A 116 -14.67 6.50 7.23
C HIS A 116 -15.11 6.32 8.68
N HIS A 117 -15.11 7.42 9.43
CA HIS A 117 -15.72 7.45 10.74
C HIS A 117 -17.23 7.18 10.62
N THR A 118 -17.70 6.07 11.20
CA THR A 118 -19.11 5.66 11.14
C THR A 118 -19.87 5.93 12.44
N GLY A 119 -19.20 6.36 13.51
CA GLY A 119 -19.76 6.44 14.87
C GLY A 119 -20.12 5.09 15.50
N LYS A 120 -19.84 3.99 14.80
CA LYS A 120 -20.10 2.62 15.28
C LYS A 120 -18.91 2.09 16.08
N GLY A 121 -19.19 1.20 17.04
CA GLY A 121 -18.15 0.45 17.76
C GLY A 121 -17.44 -0.57 16.87
N PHE A 122 -16.49 -1.29 17.45
CA PHE A 122 -15.75 -2.34 16.74
C PHE A 122 -16.66 -3.51 16.33
N ASP A 123 -16.58 -3.90 15.05
CA ASP A 123 -17.28 -5.07 14.50
C ASP A 123 -16.33 -6.27 14.44
N PRO A 124 -16.64 -7.41 15.10
CA PRO A 124 -15.84 -8.63 15.01
C PRO A 124 -15.68 -9.15 13.57
N ALA A 125 -16.64 -8.86 12.67
CA ALA A 125 -16.55 -9.26 11.27
C ALA A 125 -15.34 -8.65 10.55
N LEU A 126 -14.78 -7.55 11.06
CA LEU A 126 -13.63 -6.87 10.47
C LEU A 126 -12.44 -7.80 10.23
N VAL A 127 -12.22 -8.77 11.12
CA VAL A 127 -11.12 -9.72 11.03
C VAL A 127 -11.23 -10.57 9.76
N ALA A 128 -12.38 -11.23 9.57
CA ALA A 128 -12.63 -12.06 8.40
C ALA A 128 -12.73 -11.22 7.11
N GLU A 129 -13.37 -10.05 7.20
CA GLU A 129 -13.52 -9.14 6.06
C GLU A 129 -12.18 -8.58 5.58
N SER A 130 -11.24 -8.29 6.49
CA SER A 130 -9.93 -7.73 6.11
C SER A 130 -9.12 -8.70 5.27
N GLN A 131 -9.01 -9.96 5.71
CA GLN A 131 -8.27 -10.97 4.96
C GLN A 131 -8.92 -11.24 3.59
N LYS A 132 -10.25 -11.38 3.59
CA LYS A 132 -11.04 -11.68 2.39
C LYS A 132 -10.93 -10.56 1.35
N ASN A 133 -11.16 -9.31 1.75
CA ASN A 133 -11.20 -8.19 0.81
C ASN A 133 -9.79 -7.75 0.36
N ALA A 134 -8.76 -7.89 1.19
CA ALA A 134 -7.37 -7.74 0.74
C ALA A 134 -7.04 -8.74 -0.37
N LYS A 135 -7.42 -10.01 -0.19
CA LYS A 135 -7.24 -11.05 -1.21
C LYS A 135 -8.00 -10.73 -2.50
N TYR A 136 -9.27 -10.34 -2.42
CA TYR A 136 -10.05 -9.98 -3.61
C TYR A 136 -9.45 -8.80 -4.38
N LEU A 137 -8.92 -7.79 -3.68
CA LEU A 137 -8.25 -6.66 -4.31
C LEU A 137 -6.98 -7.10 -5.06
N LEU A 138 -6.13 -7.91 -4.43
CA LEU A 138 -4.91 -8.44 -5.06
C LEU A 138 -5.24 -9.34 -6.26
N GLU A 139 -6.25 -10.21 -6.14
CA GLU A 139 -6.75 -11.03 -7.24
C GLU A 139 -7.24 -10.19 -8.41
N MET A 140 -7.96 -9.09 -8.14
CA MET A 140 -8.44 -8.18 -9.17
C MET A 140 -7.26 -7.52 -9.90
N ILE A 141 -6.29 -6.96 -9.17
CA ILE A 141 -5.11 -6.31 -9.76
C ILE A 141 -4.34 -7.31 -10.64
N ASN A 142 -4.14 -8.55 -10.16
CA ASN A 142 -3.47 -9.58 -10.94
C ASN A 142 -4.26 -9.98 -12.21
N ALA A 143 -5.58 -10.14 -12.09
CA ALA A 143 -6.42 -10.57 -13.21
C ALA A 143 -6.46 -9.53 -14.34
N VAL A 144 -6.46 -8.23 -14.02
CA VAL A 144 -6.64 -7.16 -15.02
C VAL A 144 -5.32 -6.48 -15.41
N ALA A 145 -4.28 -6.59 -14.59
CA ALA A 145 -2.97 -5.99 -14.83
C ALA A 145 -1.83 -6.92 -14.34
N PRO A 146 -1.67 -8.13 -14.91
CA PRO A 146 -0.72 -9.13 -14.42
C PRO A 146 0.74 -8.67 -14.45
N LEU A 147 1.14 -7.91 -15.47
CA LEU A 147 2.50 -7.35 -15.54
C LEU A 147 2.76 -6.39 -14.37
N HIS A 148 1.82 -5.48 -14.09
CA HIS A 148 1.90 -4.55 -12.97
C HIS A 148 1.94 -5.28 -11.63
N TYR A 149 1.06 -6.26 -11.44
CA TYR A 149 1.02 -7.09 -10.24
C TYR A 149 2.36 -7.79 -9.99
N SER A 150 2.93 -8.44 -11.02
CA SER A 150 4.19 -9.18 -10.89
C SER A 150 5.37 -8.29 -10.45
N GLY A 151 5.43 -7.04 -10.94
CA GLY A 151 6.41 -6.06 -10.49
C GLY A 151 6.25 -5.68 -9.02
N LEU A 152 5.01 -5.45 -8.57
CA LEU A 152 4.72 -5.14 -7.16
C LEU A 152 4.99 -6.32 -6.23
N GLU A 153 4.68 -7.54 -6.67
CA GLU A 153 4.97 -8.78 -5.96
C GLU A 153 6.48 -8.95 -5.75
N ALA A 154 7.28 -8.78 -6.81
CA ALA A 154 8.74 -8.87 -6.72
C ALA A 154 9.34 -7.87 -5.73
N LEU A 155 8.77 -6.66 -5.63
CA LEU A 155 9.17 -5.63 -4.66
C LEU A 155 8.65 -5.88 -3.23
N SER A 156 7.69 -6.79 -3.07
CA SER A 156 7.06 -7.10 -1.78
C SER A 156 7.74 -8.25 -1.03
N GLN A 157 8.51 -9.08 -1.75
CA GLN A 157 9.28 -10.18 -1.15
C GLN A 157 10.37 -9.65 -0.21
N PRO A 158 10.77 -10.42 0.83
CA PRO A 158 11.92 -10.08 1.65
C PRO A 158 13.16 -9.97 0.77
N LYS A 159 13.97 -8.91 0.94
CA LYS A 159 15.28 -8.84 0.29
C LYS A 159 16.18 -9.94 0.89
N PRO A 160 16.92 -10.70 0.07
CA PRO A 160 17.88 -11.70 0.54
C PRO A 160 19.04 -11.08 1.33
#